data_AF-A0A4Q0YDP9-F1
#
_entry.id   AF-A0A4Q0YDP9-F1
#
_cell.length_a   1.000
_cell.length_b   1.000
_cell.length_c   1.000
_cell.angle_alpha   90.00
_cell.angle_beta   90.00
_cell.angle_gamma   90.00
#
_symmetry.space_group_name_H-M   'P 1'
#
loop_
_entity.id
_entity.type
_entity.pdbx_description
1 polymer ?
#
loop_
_entity_poly.entity_id
_entity_poly.type
_entity_poly.pdbx_seq_one_letter_code
_entity_poly.pdbx_strand_id
1 'polypeptide(L)'
;MSKLNKSDVLITTQTGWNEAYLIGTEKELLNFAQSIIESVQSAKSDIFFGEKVKTSKHIYGKVSFASEVQFDEVVVTESVEQTDEISCKVQGI
;
A
#
# COMPACT_ATOMS: atom_id res chain seq x y z
N MET A 1 7.37 -30.78 0.07
CA MET A 1 6.65 -30.09 -1.03
C MET A 1 5.37 -29.49 -0.46
N SER A 2 5.40 -28.21 -0.09
CA SER A 2 4.20 -27.49 0.37
C SER A 2 3.31 -27.20 -0.84
N LYS A 3 2.05 -27.65 -0.78
CA LYS A 3 1.01 -27.28 -1.74
C LYS A 3 0.85 -25.76 -1.72
N LEU A 4 1.24 -25.10 -2.80
CA LEU A 4 1.05 -23.66 -3.00
C LEU A 4 -0.45 -23.38 -3.19
N ASN A 5 -1.07 -22.71 -2.23
CA ASN A 5 -2.41 -22.14 -2.40
C ASN A 5 -2.34 -21.02 -3.44
N LYS A 6 -2.97 -21.26 -4.58
CA LYS A 6 -2.99 -20.44 -5.78
C LYS A 6 -4.24 -19.56 -5.77
N SER A 7 -4.28 -18.46 -5.00
CA SER A 7 -5.41 -17.50 -5.03
C SER A 7 -5.28 -16.39 -3.98
N ASP A 8 -4.48 -15.34 -4.21
CA ASP A 8 -4.61 -14.04 -3.49
C ASP A 8 -3.74 -12.98 -4.19
N VAL A 9 -3.88 -12.82 -5.50
CA VAL A 9 -2.90 -12.09 -6.29
C VAL A 9 -3.47 -10.82 -6.89
N LEU A 10 -2.79 -9.68 -6.65
CA LEU A 10 -3.18 -8.37 -7.18
C LEU A 10 -2.22 -7.94 -8.28
N ILE A 11 -2.75 -7.17 -9.23
CA ILE A 11 -2.00 -6.59 -10.35
C ILE A 11 -2.26 -5.08 -10.35
N THR A 12 -1.22 -4.24 -10.42
CA THR A 12 -1.40 -2.86 -10.88
C THR A 12 -1.04 -2.74 -12.35
N THR A 13 -1.85 -2.06 -13.15
CA THR A 13 -1.46 -1.71 -14.51
C THR A 13 -1.62 -0.23 -14.73
N GLN A 14 -0.60 0.39 -15.32
CA GLN A 14 -0.66 1.76 -15.78
C GLN A 14 -0.94 1.75 -17.28
N THR A 15 -2.12 2.22 -17.67
CA THR A 15 -2.57 2.26 -19.08
C THR A 15 -2.33 3.62 -19.73
N GLY A 16 -1.96 4.63 -18.93
CA GLY A 16 -1.72 6.00 -19.38
C GLY A 16 -1.01 6.82 -18.31
N TRP A 17 -0.70 8.08 -18.63
CA TRP A 17 0.07 8.96 -17.74
C TRP A 17 -0.63 9.22 -16.40
N ASN A 18 -1.96 9.16 -16.37
CA ASN A 18 -2.78 9.48 -15.19
C ASN A 18 -3.71 8.32 -14.76
N GLU A 19 -3.46 7.10 -15.24
CA GLU A 19 -4.36 5.98 -15.02
C GLU A 19 -3.60 4.78 -14.46
N ALA A 20 -3.94 4.41 -13.22
CA ALA A 20 -3.51 3.18 -12.59
C ALA A 20 -4.74 2.34 -12.22
N TYR A 21 -4.76 1.09 -12.65
CA TYR A 21 -5.80 0.13 -12.30
C TYR A 21 -5.27 -0.88 -11.30
N LEU A 22 -6.02 -1.10 -10.21
CA LEU A 22 -5.85 -2.25 -9.34
C LEU A 22 -6.80 -3.36 -9.81
N ILE A 23 -6.24 -4.49 -10.25
CA ILE A 23 -6.99 -5.59 -10.87
C ILE A 23 -6.86 -6.84 -9.99
N GLY A 24 -8.00 -7.41 -9.63
CA GLY A 24 -8.13 -8.65 -8.86
C GLY A 24 -9.59 -9.11 -8.81
N THR A 25 -9.85 -10.30 -8.28
CA THR A 25 -11.21 -10.75 -7.94
C THR A 25 -11.78 -9.92 -6.78
N GLU A 26 -13.11 -9.91 -6.63
CA GLU A 26 -13.78 -9.21 -5.52
C GLU A 26 -13.18 -9.61 -4.15
N LYS A 27 -12.98 -10.91 -3.93
CA LYS A 27 -12.38 -11.42 -2.68
C LYS A 27 -10.96 -10.87 -2.47
N GLU A 28 -10.14 -10.82 -3.52
CA GLU A 28 -8.77 -10.31 -3.44
C GLU A 28 -8.74 -8.81 -3.11
N LEU A 29 -9.61 -8.03 -3.76
CA LEU A 29 -9.74 -6.59 -3.50
C LEU A 29 -10.23 -6.31 -2.08
N LEU A 30 -11.20 -7.09 -1.58
CA LEU A 30 -11.68 -6.98 -0.19
C LEU A 30 -10.61 -7.34 0.83
N ASN A 31 -9.89 -8.45 0.62
CA ASN A 31 -8.78 -8.85 1.48
C ASN A 31 -7.69 -7.77 1.52
N PHE A 32 -7.38 -7.19 0.37
CA PHE A 32 -6.40 -6.11 0.26
C PHE A 32 -6.85 -4.84 1.00
N ALA A 33 -8.09 -4.40 0.79
CA ALA A 33 -8.66 -3.25 1.50
C ALA A 33 -8.64 -3.47 3.02
N GLN A 34 -9.00 -4.67 3.48
CA GLN A 34 -8.95 -5.03 4.88
C GLN A 34 -7.52 -4.96 5.45
N SER A 35 -6.50 -5.40 4.69
CA SER A 35 -5.09 -5.28 5.11
C SER A 35 -4.62 -3.83 5.28
N ILE A 36 -5.11 -2.91 4.42
CA ILE A 36 -4.86 -1.47 4.59
C ILE A 36 -5.50 -0.96 5.87
N ILE A 37 -6.77 -1.31 6.11
CA ILE A 37 -7.50 -0.91 7.32
C ILE A 37 -6.77 -1.39 8.57
N GLU A 38 -6.36 -2.66 8.61
CA GLU A 38 -5.61 -3.24 9.73
C GLU A 38 -4.24 -2.55 9.93
N SER A 39 -3.57 -2.19 8.84
CA SER A 39 -2.29 -1.45 8.91
C SER A 39 -2.47 -0.06 9.48
N VAL A 40 -3.50 0.67 9.07
CA VAL A 40 -3.84 2.00 9.64
C VAL A 40 -4.17 1.89 11.12
N GLN A 41 -4.95 0.88 11.52
CA GLN A 41 -5.35 0.67 12.91
C GLN A 41 -4.17 0.26 13.81
N SER A 42 -3.21 -0.49 13.27
CA SER A 42 -2.02 -0.96 14.00
C SER A 42 -0.83 -0.01 13.95
N ALA A 43 -0.93 1.08 13.18
CA ALA A 43 0.16 2.03 12.98
C ALA A 43 0.61 2.67 14.31
N LYS A 44 1.92 2.73 14.50
CA LYS A 44 2.55 3.26 15.72
C LYS A 44 3.19 4.60 15.43
N SER A 45 3.22 5.48 16.43
CA SER A 45 3.89 6.76 16.31
C SER A 45 5.35 6.58 15.93
N ASP A 46 5.77 7.30 14.89
CA ASP A 46 7.11 7.28 14.33
C ASP A 46 7.49 8.67 13.84
N ILE A 47 8.79 8.90 13.65
CA ILE A 47 9.30 10.13 13.03
C ILE A 47 9.69 9.78 11.59
N PHE A 48 8.93 10.30 10.64
CA PHE A 48 9.13 10.07 9.21
C PHE A 48 9.44 11.39 8.52
N PHE A 49 10.62 11.51 7.90
CA PHE A 49 11.14 12.78 7.34
C PHE A 49 11.04 13.99 8.29
N GLY A 50 11.30 13.78 9.58
CA GLY A 50 11.24 14.82 10.61
C GLY A 50 9.83 15.15 11.11
N GLU A 51 8.80 14.57 10.49
CA GLU A 51 7.40 14.76 10.87
C GLU A 51 6.93 13.67 11.84
N LYS A 52 6.04 14.05 12.77
CA LYS A 52 5.34 13.07 13.61
C LYS A 52 4.21 12.45 12.81
N VAL A 53 4.28 11.15 12.63
CA VAL A 53 3.27 10.35 11.90
C VAL A 53 2.97 9.07 12.67
N LYS A 54 2.03 8.26 12.18
CA LYS A 54 1.99 6.83 12.52
C LYS A 54 2.37 5.99 11.32
N THR A 55 3.19 4.96 11.51
CA THR A 55 3.61 4.06 10.43
C THR A 55 3.29 2.60 10.73
N SER A 56 3.10 1.83 9.66
CA SER A 56 3.00 0.36 9.70
C SER A 56 3.66 -0.24 8.47
N LYS A 57 4.52 -1.26 8.66
CA LYS A 57 5.42 -1.78 7.61
C LYS A 57 4.87 -3.01 6.87
N HIS A 58 3.57 -3.29 6.98
CA HIS A 58 3.02 -4.62 6.68
C HIS A 58 1.81 -4.58 5.74
N ILE A 59 2.02 -4.20 4.49
CA ILE A 59 1.05 -4.45 3.42
C ILE A 59 1.71 -5.23 2.28
N TYR A 60 1.44 -6.53 2.24
CA TYR A 60 1.93 -7.40 1.19
C TYR A 60 0.74 -8.01 0.44
N GLY A 61 0.57 -7.62 -0.83
CA GLY A 61 -0.22 -8.41 -1.79
C GLY A 61 0.68 -9.46 -2.44
N LYS A 62 0.19 -10.69 -2.66
CA LYS A 62 0.95 -11.65 -3.48
C LYS A 62 0.88 -11.25 -4.93
N VAL A 63 1.86 -11.73 -5.69
CA VAL A 63 2.13 -11.22 -7.01
C VAL A 63 1.79 -12.17 -8.16
N SER A 64 1.27 -11.60 -9.24
CA SER A 64 1.10 -12.24 -10.54
C SER A 64 2.22 -11.73 -11.43
N PHE A 65 2.63 -12.56 -12.39
CA PHE A 65 3.66 -12.24 -13.38
C PHE A 65 3.41 -10.96 -14.19
N ALA A 66 2.19 -10.41 -14.16
CA ALA A 66 1.75 -9.33 -15.03
C ALA A 66 1.93 -7.91 -14.45
N SER A 67 2.15 -7.77 -13.14
CA SER A 67 2.61 -6.56 -12.43
C SER A 67 2.32 -6.71 -10.93
N GLU A 68 3.09 -6.02 -10.10
CA GLU A 68 3.16 -6.17 -8.65
C GLU A 68 2.66 -4.90 -7.94
N VAL A 69 1.88 -5.03 -6.87
CA VAL A 69 1.66 -3.92 -5.93
C VAL A 69 2.33 -4.26 -4.62
N GLN A 70 3.45 -3.60 -4.34
CA GLN A 70 4.14 -3.70 -3.07
C GLN A 70 4.08 -2.35 -2.37
N PHE A 71 3.54 -2.34 -1.15
CA PHE A 71 3.57 -1.18 -0.26
C PHE A 71 4.51 -1.50 0.89
N ASP A 72 5.67 -0.86 0.93
CA ASP A 72 6.64 -1.11 2.01
C ASP A 72 6.16 -0.55 3.35
N GLU A 73 5.40 0.55 3.33
CA GLU A 73 4.90 1.22 4.53
C GLU A 73 3.56 1.93 4.27
N VAL A 74 2.68 1.91 5.26
CA VAL A 74 1.56 2.84 5.38
C VAL A 74 1.97 3.95 6.33
N VAL A 75 1.88 5.18 5.85
CA VAL A 75 2.09 6.39 6.63
C VAL A 75 0.74 7.06 6.86
N VAL A 76 0.38 7.26 8.13
CA VAL A 76 -0.83 7.95 8.57
C VAL A 76 -0.43 9.31 9.12
N THR A 77 -0.93 10.35 8.46
CA THR A 77 -0.66 11.75 8.75
C THR A 77 -1.78 12.37 9.60
N GLU A 78 -1.49 13.48 10.26
CA GLU A 78 -2.43 14.20 11.12
C GLU A 78 -3.36 15.13 10.34
N SER A 79 -2.94 15.59 9.15
CA SER A 79 -3.72 16.49 8.30
C SER A 79 -3.41 16.33 6.80
N VAL A 80 -4.22 16.97 5.96
CA VAL A 80 -4.03 17.00 4.50
C VAL A 80 -2.73 17.75 4.15
N GLU A 81 -2.45 18.85 4.83
CA GLU A 81 -1.23 19.65 4.62
C GLU A 81 0.02 18.82 4.90
N GLN A 82 0.04 18.05 6.00
CA GLN A 82 1.14 17.15 6.32
C GLN A 82 1.27 16.01 5.28
N THR A 83 0.14 15.57 4.71
CA THR A 83 0.12 14.58 3.63
C THR A 83 0.81 15.11 2.38
N ASP A 84 0.52 16.35 1.99
CA ASP A 84 1.12 17.00 0.83
C ASP A 84 2.63 17.22 1.02
N GLU A 85 3.04 17.69 2.21
CA GLU A 85 4.44 17.89 2.56
C GLU A 85 5.24 16.59 2.49
N ILE A 86 4.73 15.51 3.11
CA ILE A 86 5.39 14.20 3.10
C ILE A 86 5.40 13.62 1.69
N SER A 87 4.31 13.76 0.92
CA SER A 87 4.23 13.26 -0.46
C SER A 87 5.25 13.94 -1.37
N CYS A 88 5.42 15.26 -1.24
CA CYS A 88 6.46 16.00 -1.96
C CYS A 88 7.86 15.54 -1.56
N LYS A 89 8.11 15.31 -0.26
CA LYS A 89 9.40 14.79 0.22
C LYS A 89 9.69 13.39 -0.32
N VAL A 90 8.68 12.53 -0.47
CA VAL A 90 8.82 11.18 -1.06
C VAL A 90 9.08 11.23 -2.57
N GLN A 91 8.38 12.09 -3.32
CA GLN A 91 8.55 12.21 -4.78
C GLN A 91 9.85 12.91 -5.20
N GLY A 92 10.43 13.73 -4.32
CA GLY A 92 11.68 14.45 -4.54
C GLY A 92 12.96 13.68 -4.19
N ILE A 93 12.84 12.39 -3.86
CA ILE A 93 13.94 11.42 -3.69
C ILE A 93 14.17 10.70 -5.02
#